data_AF-A0A482VFI2-F1
#
_entry.id   AF-A0A482VFI2-F1
#
_cell.length_a   1.000
_cell.length_b   1.000
_cell.length_c   1.000
_cell.angle_alpha   90.00
_cell.angle_beta   90.00
_cell.angle_gamma   90.00
#
_symmetry.space_group_name_H-M   'P 1'
#
loop_
_entity.id
_entity.type
_entity.pdbx_description
1 polymer ?
#
loop_
_entity_poly.entity_id
_entity_poly.type
_entity_poly.pdbx_seq_one_letter_code
_entity_poly.pdbx_strand_id
1 'polypeptide(L)'
;IKWYECDECAYKSKLKNHLERHFREMHVPAEDFNGFLCDRCGYRAKQKYHLKLHVVQKHTAEEDIEWFECEHCAYKAKIKASLKEHVLKKHTNSENIKWFECDRCAYKSMKNFLLKAHLRTKHA
;
A
#
# COMPACT_ATOMS: atom_id res chain seq x y z
N ILE A 1 -1.09 0.98 -29.84
CA ILE A 1 -1.02 1.52 -28.46
C ILE A 1 0.41 1.96 -28.22
N LYS A 2 0.65 3.24 -27.93
CA LYS A 2 1.99 3.76 -27.63
C LYS A 2 2.33 3.46 -26.16
N TRP A 3 3.53 2.95 -25.93
CA TRP A 3 4.07 2.73 -24.59
C TRP A 3 5.15 3.77 -24.30
N TYR A 4 5.26 4.14 -23.04
CA TYR A 4 6.33 4.96 -22.49
C TYR A 4 7.22 4.04 -21.67
N GLU A 5 8.51 4.04 -21.94
CA GLU A 5 9.49 3.11 -21.39
C GLU A 5 10.47 3.89 -20.50
N CYS A 6 10.91 3.26 -19.41
CA CYS A 6 11.94 3.82 -18.54
C CYS A 6 13.31 3.52 -19.11
N ASP A 7 14.18 4.52 -19.15
CA ASP A 7 15.55 4.37 -19.67
C ASP A 7 16.48 3.64 -18.67
N GLU A 8 16.10 3.59 -17.39
CA GLU A 8 16.91 3.04 -16.29
C GLU A 8 16.50 1.62 -15.86
N CYS A 9 15.31 1.14 -16.27
CA CYS A 9 14.86 -0.21 -15.95
C CYS A 9 13.78 -0.70 -16.92
N ALA A 10 13.39 -1.98 -16.80
CA ALA A 10 12.39 -2.61 -17.66
C ALA A 10 10.94 -2.11 -17.45
N TYR A 11 10.70 -1.06 -16.66
CA TYR A 11 9.37 -0.52 -16.43
C TYR A 11 8.82 0.18 -17.69
N LYS A 12 7.56 -0.11 -18.01
CA LYS A 12 6.82 0.58 -19.08
C LYS A 12 5.38 0.85 -18.69
N SER A 13 4.84 1.94 -19.20
CA SER A 13 3.47 2.38 -18.93
C SER A 13 2.77 2.87 -20.20
N LYS A 14 1.44 2.73 -20.25
CA LYS A 14 0.62 3.34 -21.31
C LYS A 14 0.44 4.86 -21.13
N LEU A 15 0.72 5.38 -19.94
CA LEU A 15 0.56 6.78 -19.59
C LEU A 15 1.90 7.41 -19.20
N LYS A 16 2.19 8.58 -19.77
CA LYS A 16 3.44 9.32 -19.54
C LYS A 16 3.61 9.70 -18.07
N ASN A 17 2.57 10.23 -17.44
CA ASN A 17 2.60 10.64 -16.03
C ASN A 17 2.92 9.48 -15.06
N HIS A 18 2.56 8.24 -15.40
CA HIS A 18 2.92 7.07 -14.62
C HIS A 18 4.40 6.73 -14.74
N LEU A 19 4.99 6.90 -15.93
CA LEU A 19 6.43 6.74 -16.13
C LEU A 19 7.21 7.82 -15.36
N GLU A 20 6.80 9.09 -15.48
CA GLU A 20 7.41 10.20 -14.74
C GLU A 20 7.36 9.98 -13.23
N ARG A 21 6.22 9.50 -12.71
CA ARG A 21 6.09 9.10 -11.31
C ARG A 21 7.01 7.94 -10.94
N HIS A 22 7.05 6.89 -11.76
CA HIS A 22 7.92 5.75 -11.53
C HIS A 22 9.39 6.18 -11.42
N PHE A 23 9.86 7.00 -12.38
CA PHE A 23 11.22 7.51 -12.37
C PHE A 23 11.51 8.30 -11.09
N ARG A 24 10.61 9.21 -10.71
CA ARG A 24 10.74 9.99 -9.47
C ARG A 24 10.80 9.12 -8.22
N GLU A 25 10.04 8.02 -8.17
CA GLU A 25 9.91 7.19 -6.96
C GLU A 25 10.99 6.12 -6.81
N MET A 26 11.63 5.74 -7.92
CA MET A 26 12.54 4.58 -8.00
C MET A 26 13.97 4.94 -8.39
N HIS A 27 14.18 6.02 -9.15
CA HIS A 27 15.48 6.37 -9.73
C HIS A 27 16.06 7.69 -9.21
N VAL A 28 15.24 8.57 -8.62
CA VAL A 28 15.74 9.78 -7.94
C VAL A 28 16.36 9.38 -6.59
N PRO A 29 17.62 9.76 -6.31
CA PRO A 29 18.27 9.53 -5.02
C PRO A 29 17.44 10.09 -3.85
N ALA A 30 17.55 9.48 -2.67
CA ALA A 30 16.75 9.86 -1.52
C ALA A 30 17.00 11.31 -1.06
N GLU A 31 18.21 11.83 -1.26
CA GLU A 31 18.60 13.20 -0.95
C GLU A 31 17.90 14.23 -1.85
N ASP A 32 17.75 13.91 -3.14
CA ASP A 32 17.06 14.74 -4.13
C ASP A 32 15.56 14.49 -4.19
N PHE A 33 15.07 13.50 -3.44
CA PHE A 33 13.67 13.10 -3.47
C PHE A 33 12.77 14.17 -2.83
N ASN A 34 12.24 15.05 -3.66
CA ASN A 34 11.24 16.03 -3.26
C ASN A 34 9.84 15.42 -3.18
N GLY A 35 9.58 14.71 -2.08
CA GLY A 35 8.28 14.13 -1.76
C GLY A 35 7.26 15.16 -1.27
N PHE A 36 6.10 14.66 -0.86
CA PHE A 36 5.04 15.49 -0.26
C PHE A 36 5.20 15.48 1.26
N LEU A 37 5.53 16.65 1.82
CA LEU A 37 5.76 16.84 3.25
C LEU A 37 4.44 17.04 4.00
N CYS A 38 4.34 16.45 5.19
CA CYS A 38 3.32 16.84 6.15
C CYS A 38 3.70 18.18 6.77
N ASP A 39 2.70 19.05 6.91
CA ASP A 39 2.78 20.35 7.56
C ASP A 39 2.78 20.25 9.09
N ARG A 40 2.38 19.10 9.65
CA ARG A 40 2.24 18.88 11.10
C ARG A 40 3.33 18.01 11.71
N CYS A 41 4.11 17.30 10.90
CA CYS A 41 5.23 16.48 11.35
C CYS A 41 6.26 16.25 10.25
N GLY A 42 7.39 15.62 10.57
CA GLY A 42 8.47 15.31 9.60
C GLY A 42 8.16 14.22 8.57
N TYR A 43 6.90 13.76 8.44
CA TYR A 43 6.54 12.70 7.50
C TYR A 43 6.63 13.18 6.04
N ARG A 44 7.27 12.38 5.19
CA ARG A 44 7.40 12.61 3.74
C ARG A 44 6.78 11.44 2.98
N ALA A 45 5.77 11.73 2.16
CA ALA A 45 5.11 10.73 1.32
C ALA A 45 5.63 10.77 -0.12
N LYS A 46 5.65 9.61 -0.78
CA LYS A 46 6.00 9.57 -2.21
C LYS A 46 4.91 10.15 -3.13
N GLN A 47 3.66 10.09 -2.68
CA GLN A 47 2.49 10.53 -3.42
C GLN A 47 1.55 11.36 -2.55
N LYS A 48 0.86 12.35 -3.14
CA LYS A 48 -0.13 13.20 -2.46
C LYS A 48 -1.21 12.40 -1.74
N TYR A 49 -1.70 11.33 -2.37
CA TYR A 49 -2.71 10.46 -1.78
C TYR A 49 -2.24 9.84 -0.45
N HIS A 50 -0.98 9.42 -0.37
CA HIS A 50 -0.43 8.80 0.83
C HIS A 50 -0.25 9.83 1.95
N LEU A 51 0.12 11.06 1.61
CA LEU A 51 0.14 12.16 2.57
C LEU A 51 -1.27 12.44 3.12
N LYS A 52 -2.29 12.49 2.25
CA LYS A 52 -3.68 12.67 2.68
C LYS A 52 -4.12 11.59 3.66
N LEU A 53 -3.84 10.32 3.35
CA LEU A 53 -4.15 9.22 4.27
C LEU A 53 -3.39 9.35 5.60
N HIS A 54 -2.11 9.71 5.54
CA HIS A 54 -1.31 9.94 6.74
C HIS A 54 -1.94 11.01 7.65
N VAL A 55 -2.32 12.16 7.08
CA VAL A 55 -2.97 13.24 7.83
C VAL A 55 -4.26 12.74 8.48
N VAL A 56 -5.13 12.05 7.73
CA VAL A 56 -6.37 11.45 8.28
C VAL A 56 -6.09 10.51 9.45
N GLN A 57 -5.04 9.69 9.36
CA GLN A 57 -4.76 8.70 10.39
C GLN A 57 -4.09 9.29 11.65
N LYS A 58 -3.22 10.29 11.48
CA LYS A 58 -2.30 10.76 12.53
C LYS A 58 -2.62 12.14 13.07
N HIS A 59 -3.33 12.96 12.31
CA HIS A 59 -3.48 14.37 12.60
C HIS A 59 -4.92 14.88 12.55
N THR A 60 -5.88 14.06 12.10
CA THR A 60 -7.30 14.39 12.19
C THR A 60 -7.85 13.95 13.55
N ALA A 61 -8.52 14.87 14.24
CA ALA A 61 -9.19 14.63 15.52
C ALA A 61 -10.36 13.66 15.32
N GLU A 62 -10.73 12.88 16.35
CA GLU A 62 -11.68 11.77 16.17
C GLU A 62 -13.08 12.22 15.77
N GLU A 63 -13.47 13.42 16.18
CA GLU A 63 -14.71 14.11 15.82
C GLU A 63 -14.79 14.50 14.34
N ASP A 64 -13.65 14.77 13.70
CA ASP A 64 -13.56 15.16 12.29
C ASP A 64 -13.33 13.97 11.35
N ILE A 65 -13.19 12.76 11.89
CA ILE A 65 -12.99 11.56 11.09
C ILE A 65 -14.33 11.07 10.55
N GLU A 66 -14.44 11.05 9.23
CA GLU A 66 -15.45 10.24 8.55
C GLU A 66 -15.07 8.76 8.71
N TRP A 67 -15.78 8.06 9.60
CA TRP A 67 -15.51 6.67 9.91
C TRP A 67 -16.08 5.74 8.83
N PHE A 68 -15.28 4.76 8.43
CA PHE A 68 -15.75 3.64 7.61
C PHE A 68 -16.19 2.51 8.54
N GLU A 69 -17.48 2.23 8.55
CA GLU A 69 -18.10 1.23 9.42
C GLU A 69 -18.19 -0.15 8.74
N CYS A 70 -18.03 -1.20 9.53
CA CYS A 70 -18.24 -2.56 9.07
C CYS A 70 -19.72 -2.91 9.07
N GLU A 71 -20.20 -3.47 7.97
CA GLU A 71 -21.59 -3.92 7.84
C GLU A 71 -21.91 -5.20 8.65
N HIS A 72 -20.88 -5.87 9.19
CA HIS A 72 -21.02 -7.16 9.88
C HIS A 72 -20.74 -7.08 11.39
N CYS A 73 -20.12 -6.01 11.90
CA CYS A 73 -19.83 -5.86 13.33
C CYS A 73 -19.57 -4.39 13.70
N ALA A 74 -19.41 -4.09 14.99
CA ALA A 74 -19.16 -2.73 15.49
C ALA A 74 -17.76 -2.13 15.15
N TYR A 75 -16.97 -2.79 14.31
CA TYR A 75 -15.65 -2.29 13.92
C TYR A 75 -15.79 -1.08 12.99
N LYS A 76 -14.98 -0.04 13.25
CA LYS A 76 -14.84 1.12 12.38
C LYS A 76 -13.37 1.42 12.10
N ALA A 77 -13.09 2.02 10.95
CA ALA A 77 -11.74 2.38 10.54
C ALA A 77 -11.66 3.82 10.00
N LYS A 78 -10.52 4.46 10.22
CA LYS A 78 -10.24 5.82 9.70
C LYS A 78 -10.06 5.87 8.18
N ILE A 79 -9.78 4.73 7.54
CA ILE A 79 -9.58 4.64 6.08
C ILE A 79 -10.22 3.37 5.52
N LYS A 80 -10.76 3.46 4.30
CA LYS A 80 -11.43 2.37 3.59
C LYS A 80 -10.58 1.10 3.42
N ALA A 81 -9.27 1.25 3.22
CA ALA A 81 -8.36 0.11 3.04
C ALA A 81 -8.28 -0.76 4.31
N SER A 82 -8.27 -0.14 5.50
CA SER A 82 -8.27 -0.85 6.78
C SER A 82 -9.58 -1.59 7.01
N LEU A 83 -10.71 -0.99 6.64
CA LEU A 83 -12.01 -1.67 6.70
C LEU A 83 -12.06 -2.88 5.76
N LYS A 84 -11.61 -2.74 4.50
CA LYS A 84 -11.54 -3.85 3.55
C LYS A 84 -10.69 -5.01 4.07
N GLU A 85 -9.53 -4.70 4.66
CA GLU A 85 -8.68 -5.71 5.27
C GLU A 85 -9.35 -6.39 6.45
N HIS A 86 -10.06 -5.62 7.30
CA HIS A 86 -10.83 -6.18 8.41
C HIS A 86 -11.91 -7.15 7.91
N VAL A 87 -12.74 -6.75 6.95
CA VAL A 87 -13.80 -7.59 6.35
C VAL A 87 -13.21 -8.86 5.74
N LEU A 88 -12.10 -8.74 5.00
CA LEU A 88 -11.41 -9.89 4.41
C LEU A 88 -10.93 -10.90 5.46
N LYS A 89 -10.47 -10.43 6.62
CA LYS A 89 -9.89 -11.28 7.67
C LYS A 89 -10.91 -11.86 8.65
N LYS A 90 -12.01 -11.15 8.88
CA LYS A 90 -12.96 -11.47 9.97
C LYS A 90 -14.32 -11.93 9.47
N HIS A 91 -14.68 -11.56 8.24
CA HIS A 91 -16.03 -11.77 7.71
C HIS A 91 -16.04 -12.48 6.34
N THR A 92 -14.88 -12.86 5.81
CA THR A 92 -14.78 -13.67 4.60
C THR A 92 -14.46 -15.12 4.97
N ASN A 93 -15.24 -16.07 4.43
CA ASN A 93 -14.95 -17.50 4.58
C ASN A 93 -13.54 -17.80 4.01
N SER A 94 -12.75 -18.58 4.74
CA SER A 94 -11.37 -18.97 4.36
C SER A 94 -11.26 -19.58 2.97
N GLU A 95 -12.32 -20.20 2.45
CA GLU A 95 -12.38 -20.75 1.08
C GLU A 95 -12.39 -19.65 0.00
N ASN A 96 -12.96 -18.48 0.32
CA ASN A 96 -12.99 -17.32 -0.57
C ASN A 96 -11.77 -16.41 -0.41
N ILE A 97 -10.86 -16.75 0.50
CA ILE A 97 -9.61 -16.02 0.70
C ILE A 97 -8.56 -16.55 -0.28
N LYS A 98 -8.04 -15.66 -1.11
CA LYS A 98 -6.87 -15.97 -1.92
C LYS A 98 -5.62 -16.01 -1.04
N TRP A 99 -5.08 -17.20 -0.84
CA TRP A 99 -3.83 -17.42 -0.12
C TRP A 99 -2.63 -17.27 -1.05
N PHE A 100 -1.54 -16.74 -0.50
CA PHE A 100 -0.21 -16.78 -1.09
C PHE A 100 0.56 -17.89 -0.39
N GLU A 101 0.89 -18.94 -1.13
CA GLU A 101 1.47 -20.17 -0.60
C GLU A 101 2.97 -20.22 -0.91
N CYS A 102 3.74 -20.79 0.02
CA CYS A 102 5.14 -21.11 -0.20
C CYS A 102 5.23 -22.38 -1.04
N ASP A 103 6.11 -22.37 -2.02
CA ASP A 103 6.40 -23.51 -2.89
C ASP A 103 7.34 -24.54 -2.25
N ARG A 104 7.93 -24.22 -1.08
CA ARG A 104 8.94 -25.06 -0.39
C ARG A 104 8.48 -25.61 0.96
N CYS A 105 7.40 -25.10 1.52
CA CYS A 105 6.85 -25.60 2.79
C CYS A 105 5.36 -25.27 2.93
N ALA A 106 4.72 -25.74 4.00
CA ALA A 106 3.29 -25.53 4.26
C ALA A 106 2.90 -24.09 4.67
N TYR A 107 3.84 -23.13 4.62
CA TYR A 107 3.54 -21.74 4.97
C TYR A 107 2.62 -21.10 3.93
N LYS A 108 1.56 -20.43 4.40
CA LYS A 108 0.69 -19.61 3.56
C LYS A 108 0.31 -18.31 4.27
N SER A 109 0.01 -17.28 3.48
CA SER A 109 -0.36 -15.96 3.99
C SER A 109 -1.43 -15.30 3.14
N MET A 110 -2.25 -14.46 3.76
CA MET A 110 -3.20 -13.60 3.04
C MET A 110 -2.52 -12.41 2.36
N LYS A 111 -1.22 -12.17 2.63
CA LYS A 111 -0.48 -11.03 2.07
C LYS A 111 0.80 -11.49 1.37
N ASN A 112 0.96 -11.09 0.11
CA ASN A 112 2.12 -11.45 -0.71
C ASN A 112 3.46 -11.01 -0.09
N PHE A 113 3.53 -9.82 0.52
CA PHE A 113 4.78 -9.35 1.10
C PHE A 113 5.24 -10.20 2.29
N LEU A 114 4.31 -10.79 3.04
CA LEU A 114 4.62 -11.71 4.14
C LEU A 114 5.21 -13.01 3.59
N LEU A 115 4.65 -13.54 2.50
CA LEU A 115 5.25 -14.67 1.78
C LEU A 115 6.67 -14.31 1.29
N LYS A 116 6.86 -13.15 0.65
CA LYS A 116 8.19 -12.70 0.21
C LYS A 116 9.18 -12.57 1.36
N ALA A 117 8.75 -12.07 2.52
CA ALA A 117 9.60 -11.97 3.71
C ALA A 117 9.94 -13.35 4.29
N HIS A 118 8.96 -14.26 4.34
CA HIS A 118 9.18 -15.66 4.70
C HIS A 118 10.22 -16.32 3.80
N LEU A 119 10.08 -16.20 2.46
CA LEU A 119 11.05 -16.74 1.50
C LEU A 119 12.47 -16.22 1.76
N ARG A 120 12.62 -14.91 2.00
CA ARG A 120 13.95 -14.30 2.31
C ARG A 120 14.55 -14.71 3.66
N THR A 121 13.76 -15.19 4.61
CA THR A 121 14.26 -15.48 5.97
C THR A 121 14.34 -16.96 6.30
N LYS A 122 13.56 -17.79 5.59
CA LYS A 122 13.50 -19.24 5.82
C LYS A 122 14.04 -20.06 4.64
N HIS A 123 14.15 -19.45 3.46
CA HIS A 123 14.49 -20.14 2.21
C HIS A 123 15.43 -19.31 1.31
N ALA A 124 16.18 -18.36 1.89
CA ALA A 124 17.19 -17.59 1.17
C ALA A 124 18.39 -18.45 0.76
#